data_AF-A0A5B9MQ07-F1
#
_entry.id   AF-A0A5B9MQ07-F1
#
_cell.length_a   1.000
_cell.length_b   1.000
_cell.length_c   1.000
_cell.angle_alpha   90.00
_cell.angle_beta   90.00
_cell.angle_gamma   90.00
#
_symmetry.space_group_name_H-M   'P 1'
#
loop_
_entity.id
_entity.type
_entity.pdbx_description
1 polymer ?
#
loop_
_entity_poly.entity_id
_entity_poly.type
_entity_poly.pdbx_seq_one_letter_code
_entity_poly.pdbx_strand_id
1 'polypeptide(L)'
;MMPMRSFLFLFLVLAAATGFATTAAADDPAADDAAERFRTDENQDQNLPWYQPVKGEFPPEGSAHAIKGELIWADHVERELHLRVDRDDSQGAGVKDLPLLLTMLPYGSIQYNGQPAALQDIPLGTHLHTWCYPIAPDDDRPPLARWHDRISPESEFRQCIRIEDDFSYHTRRNQVWRVDDVDRESMKLTATLRVDGQSDGDAKQFDLLESTVVYRGNGFGTLSDIHAGQEVQMNLTWATLYGPGRVFHIWLDQESRDLAGDRQRRRHRDHIRQRGIPGWVDAVDDQASTVTVTFFDGLDMSLLESFHEIVPEPLGWPTSGGAKDDLKPKGTLAVARWSLMTYEPLNDRKGGNILKIDRVPVVQGCCGVQIQLQCGLLLEGYRPGEIVRFFPASWPFVALPAEERFFGRE
;
A
#
# COMPACT_ATOMS: atom_id res chain seq x y z
N MET A 1 22.15 23.17 -75.13
CA MET A 1 21.69 24.54 -74.83
C MET A 1 20.95 24.51 -73.51
N MET A 2 21.37 25.36 -72.57
CA MET A 2 20.84 25.61 -71.21
C MET A 2 21.00 24.49 -70.14
N PRO A 3 21.58 24.80 -68.96
CA PRO A 3 21.72 23.88 -67.85
C PRO A 3 20.49 23.91 -66.91
N MET A 4 20.13 22.73 -66.43
CA MET A 4 19.04 22.46 -65.49
C MET A 4 19.50 22.84 -64.08
N ARG A 5 18.73 23.72 -63.40
CA ARG A 5 18.97 24.15 -62.02
C ARG A 5 18.60 23.04 -61.04
N SER A 6 19.56 22.62 -60.23
CA SER A 6 19.38 21.76 -59.06
C SER A 6 18.61 22.50 -57.96
N PHE A 7 17.49 21.93 -57.50
CA PHE A 7 16.86 22.30 -56.23
C PHE A 7 17.45 21.43 -55.13
N LEU A 8 18.21 22.05 -54.23
CA LEU A 8 18.72 21.45 -53.00
C LEU A 8 17.60 21.52 -51.95
N PHE A 9 16.96 20.39 -51.64
CA PHE A 9 16.06 20.28 -50.49
C PHE A 9 16.91 20.15 -49.22
N LEU A 10 16.94 21.21 -48.41
CA LEU A 10 17.54 21.24 -47.09
C LEU A 10 16.61 20.48 -46.12
N PHE A 11 16.94 19.23 -45.79
CA PHE A 11 16.32 18.53 -44.67
C PHE A 11 16.88 19.12 -43.36
N LEU A 12 16.07 19.95 -42.70
CA LEU A 12 16.33 20.36 -41.33
C LEU A 12 15.95 19.19 -40.41
N VAL A 13 16.94 18.41 -39.99
CA VAL A 13 16.77 17.40 -38.93
C VAL A 13 16.66 18.14 -37.61
N LEU A 14 15.43 18.20 -37.07
CA LEU A 14 15.18 18.68 -35.72
C LEU A 14 15.68 17.61 -34.74
N ALA A 15 16.89 17.77 -34.23
CA ALA A 15 17.40 16.98 -33.12
C ALA A 15 16.64 17.37 -31.85
N ALA A 16 15.66 16.56 -31.46
CA ALA A 16 15.02 16.67 -30.15
C ALA A 16 16.02 16.22 -29.08
N ALA A 17 16.70 17.18 -28.46
CA ALA A 17 17.47 16.95 -27.25
C ALA A 17 16.48 16.68 -26.11
N THR A 18 16.24 15.42 -25.81
CA THR A 18 15.60 15.00 -24.55
C THR A 18 16.60 15.23 -23.43
N GLY A 19 16.49 16.40 -22.79
CA GLY A 19 17.15 16.65 -21.51
C GLY A 19 16.55 15.71 -20.46
N PHE A 20 17.36 14.78 -19.98
CA PHE A 20 17.08 14.08 -18.73
C PHE A 20 17.11 15.13 -17.61
N ALA A 21 15.93 15.50 -17.11
CA ALA A 21 15.81 16.19 -15.85
C ALA A 21 16.23 15.20 -14.76
N THR A 22 17.39 15.42 -14.17
CA THR A 22 17.73 14.88 -12.86
C THR A 22 16.71 15.43 -11.87
N THR A 23 15.74 14.61 -11.47
CA THR A 23 14.92 14.89 -10.29
C THR A 23 15.81 14.69 -9.08
N ALA A 24 16.45 15.76 -8.64
CA ALA A 24 16.77 15.88 -7.22
C ALA A 24 15.45 15.69 -6.47
N ALA A 25 15.46 14.91 -5.39
CA ALA A 25 14.32 14.75 -4.50
C ALA A 25 13.72 16.14 -4.24
N ALA A 26 12.48 16.35 -4.68
CA ALA A 26 11.76 17.55 -4.33
C ALA A 26 11.43 17.42 -2.84
N ASP A 27 12.02 18.29 -2.02
CA ASP A 27 11.61 18.47 -0.63
C ASP A 27 10.10 18.75 -0.61
N ASP A 28 9.34 17.87 0.04
CA ASP A 28 7.89 17.99 0.15
C ASP A 28 7.55 18.96 1.28
N PRO A 29 6.94 20.13 0.99
CA PRO A 29 6.64 21.14 2.01
C PRO A 29 5.70 20.64 3.11
N ALA A 30 4.98 19.53 2.92
CA ALA A 30 4.14 18.92 3.96
C ALA A 30 4.96 18.13 4.99
N ALA A 31 6.12 17.59 4.61
CA ALA A 31 7.01 16.86 5.52
C ALA A 31 7.75 17.82 6.46
N ASP A 32 8.13 19.01 5.96
CA ASP A 32 8.75 20.07 6.78
C ASP A 32 7.80 20.58 7.89
N ASP A 33 6.50 20.77 7.62
CA ASP A 33 5.53 21.20 8.64
C ASP A 33 5.34 20.14 9.75
N ALA A 34 5.48 18.85 9.42
CA ALA A 34 5.38 17.78 10.40
C ALA A 34 6.58 17.75 11.35
N ALA A 35 7.80 17.88 10.80
CA ALA A 35 9.04 17.83 11.57
C ALA A 35 9.18 18.99 12.58
N GLU A 36 8.55 20.14 12.32
CA GLU A 36 8.51 21.28 13.25
C GLU A 36 7.55 21.07 14.43
N ARG A 37 6.50 20.27 14.25
CA ARG A 37 5.35 20.17 15.20
C ARG A 37 5.31 18.87 15.98
N PHE A 38 5.83 17.79 15.42
CA PHE A 38 5.77 16.45 15.97
C PHE A 38 7.15 15.81 16.02
N ARG A 39 7.32 14.89 16.96
CA ARG A 39 8.47 13.99 16.97
C ARG A 39 8.40 13.09 15.74
N THR A 40 9.55 12.89 15.09
CA THR A 40 9.71 11.99 13.94
C THR A 40 10.97 11.16 14.13
N ASP A 41 11.22 10.19 13.24
CA ASP A 41 12.46 9.41 13.28
C ASP A 41 13.70 10.27 12.99
N GLU A 42 13.52 11.32 12.18
CA GLU A 42 14.57 12.28 11.80
C GLU A 42 14.76 13.36 12.86
N ASN A 43 13.67 13.81 13.50
CA ASN A 43 13.68 14.77 14.59
C ASN A 43 13.47 14.07 15.95
N GLN A 44 14.58 13.74 16.61
CA GLN A 44 14.58 13.06 17.91
C GLN A 44 14.38 14.00 19.11
N ASP A 45 13.82 15.20 18.93
CA ASP A 45 13.45 16.06 20.06
C ASP A 45 12.38 15.37 20.93
N GLN A 46 12.81 14.86 22.07
CA GLN A 46 11.95 14.15 23.03
C GLN A 46 10.92 15.05 23.69
N ASN A 47 11.00 16.38 23.53
CA ASN A 47 10.01 17.32 24.03
C ASN A 47 8.78 17.42 23.12
N LEU A 48 8.87 16.96 21.87
CA LEU A 48 7.75 16.94 20.95
C LEU A 48 6.96 15.62 21.11
N PRO A 49 5.62 15.68 21.03
CA PRO A 49 4.80 14.46 21.01
C PRO A 49 4.84 13.80 19.63
N TRP A 50 4.61 12.49 19.58
CA TRP A 50 4.28 11.80 18.34
C TRP A 50 2.91 12.25 17.82
N TYR A 51 2.72 12.26 16.51
CA TYR A 51 1.43 12.58 15.90
C TYR A 51 0.39 11.52 16.26
N GLN A 52 -0.79 11.96 16.73
CA GLN A 52 -1.93 11.09 16.99
C GLN A 52 -2.94 11.20 15.84
N PRO A 53 -3.29 10.10 15.16
CA PRO A 53 -4.33 10.09 14.14
C PRO A 53 -5.66 10.67 14.64
N VAL A 54 -6.25 11.54 13.84
CA VAL A 54 -7.54 12.19 14.12
C VAL A 54 -8.60 11.65 13.16
N LYS A 55 -9.78 11.32 13.69
CA LYS A 55 -10.89 10.82 12.87
C LYS A 55 -11.31 11.87 11.84
N GLY A 56 -11.35 11.48 10.57
CA GLY A 56 -11.74 12.36 9.45
C GLY A 56 -10.62 13.26 8.94
N GLU A 57 -9.39 13.09 9.41
CA GLU A 57 -8.21 13.83 8.94
C GLU A 57 -7.12 12.87 8.49
N PHE A 58 -6.46 13.19 7.38
CA PHE A 58 -5.29 12.44 6.92
C PHE A 58 -4.06 12.92 7.69
N PRO A 59 -3.16 12.02 8.11
CA PRO A 59 -1.98 12.42 8.85
C PRO A 59 -1.00 13.20 7.97
N PRO A 60 -0.19 14.11 8.55
CA PRO A 60 0.92 14.74 7.84
C PRO A 60 1.92 13.69 7.35
N GLU A 61 2.51 13.91 6.17
CA GLU A 61 3.56 13.03 5.66
C GLU A 61 4.82 13.10 6.57
N GLY A 62 5.52 11.97 6.72
CA GLY A 62 6.72 11.89 7.56
C GLY A 62 6.47 11.84 9.08
N SER A 63 5.22 11.99 9.53
CA SER A 63 4.87 12.01 10.97
C SER A 63 4.85 10.64 11.66
N ALA A 64 4.94 9.54 10.90
CA ALA A 64 4.83 8.18 11.41
C ALA A 64 6.20 7.60 11.82
N HIS A 65 6.22 6.79 12.88
CA HIS A 65 7.40 6.05 13.34
C HIS A 65 7.63 4.79 12.49
N ALA A 66 8.84 4.59 11.97
CA ALA A 66 9.19 3.45 11.15
C ALA A 66 9.60 2.24 12.00
N ILE A 67 8.86 1.14 11.84
CA ILE A 67 9.12 -0.14 12.51
C ILE A 67 9.32 -1.22 11.45
N LYS A 68 10.38 -2.02 11.62
CA LYS A 68 10.68 -3.14 10.71
C LYS A 68 10.59 -4.47 11.44
N GLY A 69 10.25 -5.52 10.73
CA GLY A 69 10.21 -6.85 11.32
C GLY A 69 9.56 -7.89 10.44
N GLU A 70 9.47 -9.12 10.95
CA GLU A 70 8.88 -10.24 10.22
C GLU A 70 7.39 -10.40 10.53
N LEU A 71 6.58 -10.57 9.48
CA LEU A 71 5.17 -10.95 9.60
C LEU A 71 5.03 -12.37 10.17
N ILE A 72 4.53 -12.51 11.40
CA ILE A 72 4.40 -13.82 12.08
C ILE A 72 2.95 -14.26 12.29
N TRP A 73 1.98 -13.35 12.11
CA TRP A 73 0.55 -13.63 12.16
C TRP A 73 -0.22 -12.51 11.44
N ALA A 74 -1.35 -12.83 10.84
CA ALA A 74 -2.23 -11.85 10.22
C ALA A 74 -3.71 -12.26 10.30
N ASP A 75 -4.56 -11.27 10.50
CA ASP A 75 -5.99 -11.31 10.26
C ASP A 75 -6.32 -10.28 9.20
N HIS A 76 -6.48 -10.74 7.95
CA HIS A 76 -6.70 -9.85 6.81
C HIS A 76 -8.06 -9.15 6.84
N VAL A 77 -9.03 -9.69 7.58
CA VAL A 77 -10.39 -9.19 7.67
C VAL A 77 -10.45 -8.02 8.65
N GLU A 78 -9.84 -8.17 9.84
CA GLU A 78 -9.68 -7.07 10.79
C GLU A 78 -8.51 -6.13 10.45
N ARG A 79 -7.72 -6.50 9.43
CA ARG A 79 -6.49 -5.82 9.02
C ARG A 79 -5.50 -5.67 10.18
N GLU A 80 -5.34 -6.74 10.93
CA GLU A 80 -4.40 -6.85 12.05
C GLU A 80 -3.24 -7.77 11.69
N LEU A 81 -2.06 -7.44 12.21
CA LEU A 81 -0.86 -8.22 12.00
C LEU A 81 0.01 -8.23 13.24
N HIS A 82 0.77 -9.30 13.42
CA HIS A 82 1.85 -9.36 14.39
C HIS A 82 3.18 -9.30 13.66
N LEU A 83 4.04 -8.36 14.08
CA LEU A 83 5.43 -8.29 13.68
C LEU A 83 6.33 -8.85 14.77
N ARG A 84 7.31 -9.67 14.39
CA ARG A 84 8.52 -9.84 15.21
C ARG A 84 9.48 -8.73 14.81
N VAL A 85 9.60 -7.72 15.67
CA VAL A 85 10.44 -6.53 15.40
C VAL A 85 11.89 -6.93 15.18
N ASP A 86 12.55 -6.26 14.24
CA ASP A 86 13.97 -6.37 14.00
C ASP A 86 14.78 -6.15 15.27
N ARG A 87 15.85 -6.92 15.44
CA ARG A 87 16.76 -6.78 16.56
C ARG A 87 17.58 -5.50 16.39
N ASP A 88 17.65 -4.75 17.47
CA ASP A 88 18.63 -3.67 17.65
C ASP A 88 19.69 -4.12 18.67
N ASP A 89 20.96 -3.85 18.38
CA ASP A 89 22.08 -4.17 19.26
C ASP A 89 22.06 -3.35 20.55
N SER A 90 21.34 -2.21 20.57
CA SER A 90 21.07 -1.45 21.79
C SER A 90 20.12 -2.17 22.76
N GLN A 91 19.31 -3.12 22.27
CA GLN A 91 18.30 -3.81 23.06
C GLN A 91 18.91 -4.89 23.97
N GLY A 92 18.44 -4.95 25.20
CA GLY A 92 18.72 -6.07 26.10
C GLY A 92 18.13 -7.38 25.56
N ALA A 93 18.81 -8.51 25.80
CA ALA A 93 18.40 -9.82 25.29
C ALA A 93 16.95 -10.23 25.66
N GLY A 94 16.42 -9.68 26.75
CA GLY A 94 15.06 -9.98 27.20
C GLY A 94 13.94 -9.37 26.35
N VAL A 95 14.21 -8.31 25.59
CA VAL A 95 13.22 -7.59 24.77
C VAL A 95 13.35 -7.85 23.27
N LYS A 96 14.32 -8.66 22.87
CA LYS A 96 14.50 -9.12 21.49
C LYS A 96 13.40 -10.13 21.12
N ASP A 97 13.05 -10.18 19.85
CA ASP A 97 12.11 -11.15 19.26
C ASP A 97 10.69 -11.11 19.85
N LEU A 98 10.31 -10.01 20.51
CA LEU A 98 8.97 -9.83 21.07
C LEU A 98 7.97 -9.42 19.97
N PRO A 99 6.75 -9.97 19.99
CA PRO A 99 5.74 -9.64 19.00
C PRO A 99 5.17 -8.24 19.25
N LEU A 100 4.85 -7.54 18.17
CA LEU A 100 4.14 -6.28 18.16
C LEU A 100 2.81 -6.47 17.42
N LEU A 101 1.70 -6.13 18.07
CA LEU A 101 0.39 -6.05 17.41
C LEU A 101 0.27 -4.71 16.69
N LEU A 102 -0.05 -4.77 15.41
CA LEU A 102 -0.41 -3.62 14.60
C LEU A 102 -1.82 -3.80 14.03
N THR A 103 -2.56 -2.70 13.92
CA THR A 103 -3.87 -2.62 13.27
C THR A 103 -3.78 -1.55 12.19
N MET A 104 -4.14 -1.88 10.95
CA MET A 104 -4.12 -0.91 9.85
C MET A 104 -5.18 0.18 10.07
N LEU A 105 -4.81 1.42 9.81
CA LEU A 105 -5.78 2.50 9.60
C LEU A 105 -6.64 2.20 8.36
N PRO A 106 -7.91 2.66 8.30
CA PRO A 106 -8.81 2.41 7.17
C PRO A 106 -8.19 2.90 5.86
N TYR A 107 -7.53 4.06 5.90
CA TYR A 107 -6.80 4.67 4.79
C TYR A 107 -5.32 4.24 4.72
N GLY A 108 -4.90 3.20 5.45
CA GLY A 108 -3.56 2.66 5.37
C GLY A 108 -3.32 1.86 4.10
N SER A 109 -2.15 2.03 3.48
CA SER A 109 -1.76 1.35 2.24
C SER A 109 -0.85 0.15 2.49
N ILE A 110 -0.97 -0.86 1.63
CA ILE A 110 -0.13 -2.07 1.67
C ILE A 110 0.45 -2.24 0.26
N GLN A 111 1.77 -2.43 0.17
CA GLN A 111 2.50 -2.71 -1.06
C GLN A 111 3.19 -4.06 -0.95
N TYR A 112 3.08 -4.86 -2.01
CA TYR A 112 3.79 -6.13 -2.17
C TYR A 112 4.28 -6.25 -3.61
N ASN A 113 5.51 -6.72 -3.84
CA ASN A 113 6.09 -6.78 -5.20
C ASN A 113 5.95 -5.48 -6.01
N GLY A 114 6.07 -4.32 -5.34
CA GLY A 114 6.01 -2.99 -5.94
C GLY A 114 4.62 -2.54 -6.39
N GLN A 115 3.54 -3.20 -5.96
CA GLN A 115 2.16 -2.85 -6.31
C GLN A 115 1.21 -2.92 -5.12
N PRO A 116 0.05 -2.21 -5.18
CA PRO A 116 -0.97 -2.29 -4.15
C PRO A 116 -1.39 -3.72 -3.82
N ALA A 117 -1.67 -3.98 -2.55
CA ALA A 117 -1.95 -5.32 -2.03
C ALA A 117 -3.00 -5.31 -0.90
N ALA A 118 -3.58 -6.48 -0.66
CA ALA A 118 -4.30 -6.76 0.57
C ALA A 118 -3.39 -7.52 1.56
N LEU A 119 -3.69 -7.48 2.87
CA LEU A 119 -2.85 -8.14 3.88
C LEU A 119 -2.70 -9.66 3.63
N GLN A 120 -3.75 -10.31 3.11
CA GLN A 120 -3.74 -11.73 2.73
C GLN A 120 -2.80 -12.07 1.55
N ASP A 121 -2.33 -11.06 0.80
CA ASP A 121 -1.43 -11.28 -0.33
C ASP A 121 0.02 -11.48 0.13
N ILE A 122 0.34 -11.03 1.36
CA ILE A 122 1.68 -11.10 1.92
C ILE A 122 1.88 -12.47 2.60
N PRO A 123 2.87 -13.27 2.18
CA PRO A 123 3.19 -14.53 2.85
C PRO A 123 3.67 -14.30 4.30
N LEU A 124 3.26 -15.17 5.22
CA LEU A 124 3.86 -15.23 6.55
C LEU A 124 5.37 -15.49 6.43
N GLY A 125 6.15 -14.86 7.32
CA GLY A 125 7.62 -14.89 7.28
C GLY A 125 8.25 -13.78 6.44
N THR A 126 7.46 -12.99 5.70
CA THR A 126 7.98 -11.84 4.94
C THR A 126 8.47 -10.75 5.90
N HIS A 127 9.67 -10.25 5.67
CA HIS A 127 10.17 -9.05 6.32
C HIS A 127 9.48 -7.79 5.74
N LEU A 128 9.00 -6.95 6.64
CA LEU A 128 8.16 -5.80 6.33
C LEU A 128 8.76 -4.52 6.91
N HIS A 129 8.62 -3.45 6.14
CA HIS A 129 8.82 -2.07 6.58
C HIS A 129 7.45 -1.48 6.84
N THR A 130 7.23 -0.99 8.06
CA THR A 130 5.95 -0.43 8.49
C THR A 130 6.11 0.97 9.03
N TRP A 131 5.06 1.77 8.89
CA TRP A 131 4.97 3.11 9.46
C TRP A 131 3.77 3.15 10.40
N CYS A 132 4.01 3.57 11.63
CA CYS A 132 3.09 3.39 12.72
C CYS A 132 2.92 4.67 13.55
N TYR A 133 1.73 4.84 14.08
CA TYR A 133 1.38 5.88 15.03
C TYR A 133 1.14 5.26 16.42
N PRO A 134 1.18 6.08 17.48
CA PRO A 134 0.85 5.64 18.82
C PRO A 134 -0.51 4.93 18.88
N ILE A 135 -0.71 4.12 19.91
CA ILE A 135 -1.98 3.47 20.22
C ILE A 135 -3.15 4.47 20.19
N ALA A 136 -4.32 4.03 19.71
CA ALA A 136 -5.51 4.88 19.73
C ALA A 136 -5.95 5.15 21.19
N PRO A 137 -6.47 6.33 21.54
CA PRO A 137 -6.83 6.64 22.93
C PRO A 137 -7.92 5.73 23.51
N ASP A 138 -8.72 5.10 22.65
CA ASP A 138 -9.80 4.17 22.96
C ASP A 138 -9.41 2.69 22.81
N ASP A 139 -8.16 2.39 22.42
CA ASP A 139 -7.64 1.02 22.37
C ASP A 139 -7.14 0.60 23.76
N ASP A 140 -7.94 -0.20 24.45
CA ASP A 140 -7.68 -0.73 25.80
C ASP A 140 -7.01 -2.12 25.79
N ARG A 141 -6.64 -2.63 24.60
CA ARG A 141 -6.09 -3.98 24.47
C ARG A 141 -4.70 -4.06 25.12
N PRO A 142 -4.44 -5.09 25.94
CA PRO A 142 -3.12 -5.25 26.54
C PRO A 142 -2.07 -5.49 25.45
N PRO A 143 -0.82 -5.02 25.65
CA PRO A 143 0.29 -5.39 24.78
C PRO A 143 0.47 -6.91 24.74
N LEU A 144 1.01 -7.40 23.62
CA LEU A 144 1.40 -8.80 23.51
C LEU A 144 2.60 -9.06 24.42
N ALA A 145 2.33 -9.67 25.58
CA ALA A 145 3.36 -10.08 26.52
C ALA A 145 3.83 -11.51 26.24
N ARG A 146 5.14 -11.74 26.41
CA ARG A 146 5.76 -13.07 26.42
C ARG A 146 6.18 -13.43 27.84
N TRP A 147 6.94 -14.52 27.99
CA TRP A 147 7.51 -14.99 29.26
C TRP A 147 8.01 -13.84 30.14
N HIS A 148 7.63 -13.85 31.42
CA HIS A 148 7.93 -12.80 32.41
C HIS A 148 7.36 -11.43 32.08
N ASP A 149 6.17 -11.39 31.46
CA ASP A 149 5.41 -10.18 31.13
C ASP A 149 6.19 -9.16 30.27
N ARG A 150 7.12 -9.66 29.45
CA ARG A 150 7.95 -8.82 28.60
C ARG A 150 7.19 -8.41 27.34
N ILE A 151 7.24 -7.12 27.03
CA ILE A 151 6.56 -6.49 25.89
C ILE A 151 7.57 -5.83 24.96
N SER A 152 7.23 -5.73 23.68
CA SER A 152 8.07 -5.03 22.70
C SER A 152 8.32 -3.58 23.14
N PRO A 153 9.54 -3.03 23.01
CA PRO A 153 9.80 -1.61 23.20
C PRO A 153 8.89 -0.73 22.32
N GLU A 154 8.53 -1.25 21.15
CA GLU A 154 7.64 -0.59 20.18
C GLU A 154 6.15 -0.67 20.53
N SER A 155 5.78 -1.24 21.68
CA SER A 155 4.38 -1.54 22.02
C SER A 155 3.47 -0.31 22.20
N GLU A 156 4.05 0.89 22.26
CA GLU A 156 3.33 2.17 22.24
C GLU A 156 2.78 2.52 20.84
N PHE A 157 3.31 1.93 19.76
CA PHE A 157 2.89 2.16 18.38
C PHE A 157 2.08 0.96 17.84
N ARG A 158 0.81 1.19 17.50
CA ARG A 158 -0.08 0.10 17.04
C ARG A 158 -0.94 0.44 15.83
N GLN A 159 -1.04 1.72 15.45
CA GLN A 159 -1.85 2.13 14.31
C GLN A 159 -0.98 2.22 13.06
N CYS A 160 -1.15 1.32 12.10
CA CYS A 160 -0.27 1.23 10.92
C CYS A 160 -0.87 1.94 9.70
N ILE A 161 -0.09 2.83 9.09
CA ILE A 161 -0.50 3.62 7.91
C ILE A 161 0.08 3.08 6.61
N ARG A 162 1.21 2.36 6.67
CA ARG A 162 1.88 1.82 5.48
C ARG A 162 2.61 0.52 5.80
N ILE A 163 2.51 -0.45 4.90
CA ILE A 163 3.29 -1.69 4.90
C ILE A 163 3.96 -1.87 3.53
N GLU A 164 5.24 -2.23 3.52
CA GLU A 164 6.01 -2.57 2.31
C GLU A 164 6.86 -3.82 2.58
N ASP A 165 6.91 -4.78 1.65
CA ASP A 165 7.98 -5.78 1.60
C ASP A 165 9.31 -5.15 1.14
N ASP A 166 10.43 -5.84 1.33
CA ASP A 166 11.76 -5.32 0.93
C ASP A 166 11.81 -4.93 -0.55
N PHE A 167 11.18 -5.72 -1.43
CA PHE A 167 11.04 -5.42 -2.85
C PHE A 167 10.38 -4.05 -3.05
N SER A 168 9.21 -3.82 -2.47
CA SER A 168 8.46 -2.57 -2.64
C SER A 168 9.20 -1.40 -2.00
N TYR A 169 9.76 -1.61 -0.81
CA TYR A 169 10.51 -0.61 -0.05
C TYR A 169 11.69 -0.05 -0.86
N HIS A 170 12.49 -0.94 -1.44
CA HIS A 170 13.65 -0.57 -2.24
C HIS A 170 13.23 0.00 -3.59
N THR A 171 12.25 -0.61 -4.26
CA THR A 171 11.76 -0.09 -5.55
C THR A 171 11.25 1.34 -5.44
N ARG A 172 10.48 1.67 -4.39
CA ARG A 172 9.98 3.04 -4.15
C ARG A 172 11.10 4.06 -3.96
N ARG A 173 12.25 3.63 -3.46
CA ARG A 173 13.43 4.47 -3.19
C ARG A 173 14.43 4.49 -4.33
N ASN A 174 14.06 3.98 -5.52
CA ASN A 174 14.98 3.79 -6.64
C ASN A 174 16.23 2.98 -6.24
N GLN A 175 16.05 2.03 -5.32
CA GLN A 175 17.08 1.16 -4.80
C GLN A 175 17.02 -0.22 -5.46
N VAL A 176 18.19 -0.78 -5.78
CA VAL A 176 18.34 -2.14 -6.34
C VAL A 176 19.61 -2.78 -5.79
N TRP A 177 19.60 -4.09 -5.58
CA TRP A 177 20.78 -4.81 -5.10
C TRP A 177 21.63 -5.27 -6.28
N ARG A 178 22.93 -4.95 -6.29
CA ARG A 178 23.88 -5.58 -7.21
C ARG A 178 24.49 -6.79 -6.54
N VAL A 179 24.38 -7.96 -7.16
CA VAL A 179 25.10 -9.17 -6.74
C VAL A 179 26.59 -8.97 -6.95
N ASP A 180 27.38 -9.11 -5.90
CA ASP A 180 28.84 -9.05 -5.96
C ASP A 180 29.45 -10.45 -6.04
N ASP A 181 28.92 -11.40 -5.27
CA ASP A 181 29.39 -12.79 -5.23
C ASP A 181 28.29 -13.75 -4.76
N VAL A 182 28.38 -15.02 -5.19
CA VAL A 182 27.47 -16.10 -4.79
C VAL A 182 28.28 -17.34 -4.42
N ASP A 183 28.38 -17.61 -3.11
CA ASP A 183 28.97 -18.85 -2.61
C ASP A 183 27.88 -19.91 -2.44
N ARG A 184 27.93 -20.94 -3.28
CA ARG A 184 26.95 -22.02 -3.34
C ARG A 184 27.25 -23.16 -2.37
N GLU A 185 28.49 -23.25 -1.90
CA GLU A 185 28.87 -24.26 -0.91
C GLU A 185 28.40 -23.82 0.48
N SER A 186 28.63 -22.56 0.83
CA SER A 186 28.17 -21.98 2.10
C SER A 186 26.76 -21.37 2.04
N MET A 187 26.12 -21.36 0.86
CA MET A 187 24.79 -20.80 0.61
C MET A 187 24.69 -19.32 1.01
N LYS A 188 25.61 -18.49 0.50
CA LYS A 188 25.70 -17.06 0.78
C LYS A 188 25.58 -16.23 -0.49
N LEU A 189 24.84 -15.13 -0.39
CA LEU A 189 24.76 -14.09 -1.41
C LEU A 189 25.39 -12.81 -0.87
N THR A 190 26.44 -12.33 -1.52
CA THR A 190 27.03 -11.01 -1.21
C THR A 190 26.49 -10.00 -2.21
N ALA A 191 25.88 -8.92 -1.74
CA ALA A 191 25.32 -7.88 -2.58
C ALA A 191 25.48 -6.47 -1.99
N THR A 192 25.68 -5.50 -2.87
CA THR A 192 25.78 -4.07 -2.54
C THR A 192 24.52 -3.36 -3.01
N LEU A 193 23.90 -2.58 -2.14
CA LEU A 193 22.75 -1.74 -2.50
C LEU A 193 23.20 -0.65 -3.46
N ARG A 194 22.39 -0.34 -4.47
CA ARG A 194 22.58 0.80 -5.37
C ARG A 194 21.39 1.74 -5.30
N VAL A 195 21.68 3.04 -5.27
CA VAL A 195 20.71 4.15 -5.41
C VAL A 195 21.12 4.95 -6.64
N ASP A 196 20.21 5.15 -7.59
CA ASP A 196 20.47 5.92 -8.83
C ASP A 196 21.76 5.48 -9.56
N GLY A 197 22.02 4.17 -9.54
CA GLY A 197 23.18 3.53 -10.19
C GLY A 197 24.50 3.63 -9.40
N GLN A 198 24.54 4.33 -8.26
CA GLN A 198 25.71 4.42 -7.38
C GLN A 198 25.60 3.46 -6.21
N SER A 199 26.72 2.91 -5.73
CA SER A 199 26.71 2.06 -4.53
C SER A 199 26.32 2.89 -3.30
N ASP A 200 25.42 2.34 -2.47
CA ASP A 200 24.96 2.91 -1.22
C ASP A 200 25.35 1.98 -0.06
N GLY A 201 26.34 2.40 0.72
CA GLY A 201 26.90 1.61 1.83
C GLY A 201 27.77 0.42 1.42
N ASP A 202 28.12 -0.39 2.42
CA ASP A 202 28.96 -1.58 2.27
C ASP A 202 28.19 -2.80 1.75
N ALA A 203 28.91 -3.74 1.15
CA ALA A 203 28.36 -5.03 0.75
C ALA A 203 27.78 -5.78 1.96
N LYS A 204 26.59 -6.35 1.79
CA LYS A 204 25.92 -7.19 2.78
C LYS A 204 25.93 -8.64 2.34
N GLN A 205 26.10 -9.53 3.30
CA GLN A 205 26.01 -10.97 3.07
C GLN A 205 24.68 -11.51 3.60
N PHE A 206 23.88 -12.07 2.70
CA PHE A 206 22.60 -12.70 3.00
C PHE A 206 22.74 -14.23 2.96
N ASP A 207 21.88 -14.93 3.69
CA ASP A 207 21.74 -16.38 3.54
C ASP A 207 20.88 -16.70 2.31
N LEU A 208 21.30 -17.68 1.52
CA LEU A 208 20.46 -18.35 0.54
C LEU A 208 19.85 -19.61 1.16
N LEU A 209 18.62 -19.94 0.76
CA LEU A 209 17.95 -21.17 1.11
C LEU A 209 17.93 -22.08 -0.11
N GLU A 210 17.92 -23.39 0.10
CA GLU A 210 17.67 -24.34 -1.00
C GLU A 210 16.29 -24.10 -1.64
N SER A 211 15.33 -23.59 -0.85
CA SER A 211 13.99 -23.22 -1.28
C SER A 211 13.85 -21.78 -1.78
N THR A 212 14.94 -21.01 -1.90
CA THR A 212 14.86 -19.66 -2.46
C THR A 212 14.26 -19.71 -3.86
N VAL A 213 13.14 -19.03 -4.06
CA VAL A 213 12.46 -18.97 -5.35
C VAL A 213 13.15 -17.91 -6.21
N VAL A 214 13.73 -18.36 -7.32
CA VAL A 214 14.43 -17.51 -8.28
C VAL A 214 13.51 -17.18 -9.45
N TYR A 215 13.13 -15.91 -9.58
CA TYR A 215 12.32 -15.41 -10.69
C TYR A 215 13.22 -14.87 -11.80
N ARG A 216 12.97 -15.30 -13.04
CA ARG A 216 13.75 -14.91 -14.23
C ARG A 216 12.85 -14.83 -15.45
N GLY A 217 12.85 -13.70 -16.14
CA GLY A 217 11.90 -13.42 -17.22
C GLY A 217 10.47 -13.75 -16.80
N ASN A 218 9.79 -14.59 -17.59
CA ASN A 218 8.40 -14.99 -17.33
C ASN A 218 8.22 -16.28 -16.51
N GLY A 219 9.29 -16.81 -15.89
CA GLY A 219 9.27 -18.09 -15.20
C GLY A 219 10.17 -18.17 -13.97
N PHE A 220 10.57 -19.39 -13.64
CA PHE A 220 11.49 -19.68 -12.55
C PHE A 220 12.85 -20.08 -13.10
N GLY A 221 13.90 -19.51 -12.49
CA GLY A 221 15.25 -20.03 -12.58
C GLY A 221 15.54 -20.98 -11.41
N THR A 222 16.82 -21.18 -11.20
CA THR A 222 17.41 -21.94 -10.10
C THR A 222 18.47 -21.07 -9.43
N LEU A 223 19.00 -21.51 -8.29
CA LEU A 223 20.15 -20.85 -7.68
C LEU A 223 21.32 -20.71 -8.68
N SER A 224 21.46 -21.63 -9.64
CA SER A 224 22.47 -21.59 -10.74
C SER A 224 22.39 -20.39 -11.66
N ASP A 225 21.26 -19.69 -11.68
CA ASP A 225 21.05 -18.51 -12.52
C ASP A 225 21.46 -17.19 -11.84
N ILE A 226 21.83 -17.23 -10.56
CA ILE A 226 22.34 -16.07 -9.81
C ILE A 226 23.84 -15.91 -10.09
N HIS A 227 24.22 -14.73 -10.57
CA HIS A 227 25.57 -14.39 -11.00
C HIS A 227 25.97 -12.98 -10.55
N ALA A 228 27.26 -12.79 -10.29
CA ALA A 228 27.84 -11.48 -10.03
C ALA A 228 27.53 -10.48 -11.15
N GLY A 229 27.30 -9.24 -10.78
CA GLY A 229 26.93 -8.13 -11.66
C GLY A 229 25.43 -8.00 -11.95
N GLN A 230 24.60 -8.98 -11.58
CA GLN A 230 23.14 -8.86 -11.73
C GLN A 230 22.56 -7.82 -10.79
N GLU A 231 21.58 -7.08 -11.28
CA GLU A 231 20.74 -6.20 -10.47
C GLU A 231 19.45 -6.92 -10.12
N VAL A 232 19.19 -7.07 -8.83
CA VAL A 232 18.12 -7.89 -8.29
C VAL A 232 17.26 -7.12 -7.31
N GLN A 233 16.00 -7.51 -7.20
CA GLN A 233 15.21 -7.26 -5.99
C GLN A 233 15.08 -8.56 -5.21
N MET A 234 14.89 -8.45 -3.89
CA MET A 234 14.74 -9.60 -3.02
C MET A 234 13.74 -9.31 -1.91
N ASN A 235 13.09 -10.36 -1.42
CA ASN A 235 12.35 -10.34 -0.16
C ASN A 235 13.04 -11.25 0.85
N LEU A 236 13.10 -10.75 2.09
CA LEU A 236 13.84 -11.39 3.18
C LEU A 236 12.90 -12.05 4.19
N THR A 237 13.45 -13.04 4.89
CA THR A 237 12.88 -13.62 6.11
C THR A 237 13.99 -13.71 7.16
N TRP A 238 13.62 -13.74 8.43
CA TRP A 238 14.54 -13.80 9.57
C TRP A 238 15.64 -12.74 9.52
N ALA A 239 15.32 -11.55 9.01
CA ALA A 239 16.18 -10.38 9.07
C ALA A 239 16.58 -10.11 10.53
N THR A 240 17.83 -9.68 10.74
CA THR A 240 18.50 -9.45 12.04
C THR A 240 18.68 -10.67 12.95
N LEU A 241 17.91 -11.74 12.78
CA LEU A 241 18.14 -13.04 13.43
C LEU A 241 19.35 -13.75 12.83
N TYR A 242 19.49 -13.66 11.50
CA TYR A 242 20.61 -14.23 10.73
C TYR A 242 21.27 -13.14 9.89
N GLY A 243 21.87 -12.15 10.56
CA GLY A 243 22.51 -11.01 9.90
C GLY A 243 21.50 -10.16 9.11
N PRO A 244 21.83 -9.70 7.89
CA PRO A 244 20.91 -8.94 7.04
C PRO A 244 19.60 -9.69 6.71
N GLY A 245 19.58 -11.02 6.78
CA GLY A 245 18.40 -11.85 6.55
C GLY A 245 18.65 -12.98 5.56
N ARG A 246 17.61 -13.78 5.35
CA ARG A 246 17.61 -14.90 4.40
C ARG A 246 16.74 -14.57 3.20
N VAL A 247 17.27 -14.77 2.00
CA VAL A 247 16.54 -14.50 0.76
C VAL A 247 15.58 -15.64 0.49
N PHE A 248 14.27 -15.40 0.53
CA PHE A 248 13.29 -16.44 0.15
C PHE A 248 12.73 -16.23 -1.26
N HIS A 249 12.64 -15.00 -1.75
CA HIS A 249 12.36 -14.66 -3.15
C HIS A 249 13.43 -13.73 -3.71
N ILE A 250 13.86 -13.96 -4.95
CA ILE A 250 14.80 -13.09 -5.69
C ILE A 250 14.37 -12.95 -7.15
N TRP A 251 14.40 -11.72 -7.67
CA TRP A 251 14.07 -11.40 -9.06
C TRP A 251 15.32 -10.94 -9.79
N LEU A 252 15.71 -11.66 -10.84
CA LEU A 252 17.02 -11.50 -11.49
C LEU A 252 17.08 -10.42 -12.57
N ASP A 253 15.93 -9.95 -13.04
CA ASP A 253 15.85 -9.05 -14.20
C ASP A 253 14.60 -8.15 -14.15
N GLN A 254 14.54 -7.15 -15.03
CA GLN A 254 13.39 -6.24 -15.09
C GLN A 254 12.09 -6.95 -15.48
N GLU A 255 12.15 -7.90 -16.41
CA GLU A 255 10.97 -8.63 -16.89
C GLU A 255 10.29 -9.43 -15.76
N SER A 256 11.06 -10.12 -14.93
CA SER A 256 10.52 -10.84 -13.77
C SER A 256 9.93 -9.90 -12.71
N ARG A 257 10.54 -8.73 -12.49
CA ARG A 257 10.02 -7.69 -11.57
C ARG A 257 8.69 -7.11 -12.07
N ASP A 258 8.62 -6.76 -13.35
CA ASP A 258 7.40 -6.25 -13.98
C ASP A 258 6.29 -7.29 -13.94
N LEU A 259 6.58 -8.56 -14.25
CA LEU A 259 5.60 -9.64 -14.19
C LEU A 259 5.06 -9.86 -12.76
N ALA A 260 5.92 -9.79 -11.75
CA ALA A 260 5.51 -9.93 -10.35
C ALA A 260 4.59 -8.79 -9.92
N GLY A 261 4.97 -7.54 -10.25
CA GLY A 261 4.14 -6.37 -10.04
C GLY A 261 2.79 -6.51 -10.75
N ASP A 262 2.78 -6.80 -12.04
CA ASP A 262 1.56 -6.96 -12.83
C ASP A 262 0.60 -8.01 -12.27
N ARG A 263 1.12 -9.14 -11.79
CA ARG A 263 0.31 -10.17 -11.12
C ARG A 263 -0.29 -9.65 -9.81
N GLN A 264 0.50 -8.95 -9.01
CA GLN A 264 0.02 -8.38 -7.74
C GLN A 264 -1.02 -7.28 -7.97
N ARG A 265 -0.79 -6.37 -8.92
CA ARG A 265 -1.75 -5.34 -9.35
C ARG A 265 -3.08 -5.96 -9.77
N ARG A 266 -3.06 -7.01 -10.62
CA ARG A 266 -4.28 -7.70 -11.06
C ARG A 266 -5.03 -8.34 -9.88
N ARG A 267 -4.30 -9.03 -9.00
CA ARG A 267 -4.88 -9.62 -7.78
C ARG A 267 -5.56 -8.57 -6.91
N HIS A 268 -4.91 -7.43 -6.68
CA HIS A 268 -5.49 -6.36 -5.88
C HIS A 268 -6.71 -5.71 -6.55
N ARG A 269 -6.69 -5.52 -7.88
CA ARG A 269 -7.88 -5.06 -8.61
C ARG A 269 -9.08 -5.98 -8.41
N ASP A 270 -8.87 -7.30 -8.44
CA ASP A 270 -9.93 -8.27 -8.17
C ASP A 270 -10.42 -8.14 -6.72
N HIS A 271 -9.50 -8.01 -5.75
CA HIS A 271 -9.86 -7.77 -4.35
C HIS A 271 -10.75 -6.53 -4.16
N ILE A 272 -10.37 -5.39 -4.76
CA ILE A 272 -11.14 -4.13 -4.68
C ILE A 272 -12.48 -4.24 -5.43
N ARG A 273 -12.53 -4.88 -6.61
CA ARG A 273 -13.80 -5.08 -7.33
C ARG A 273 -14.82 -5.85 -6.51
N GLN A 274 -14.37 -6.83 -5.72
CA GLN A 274 -15.23 -7.64 -4.89
C GLN A 274 -15.70 -6.93 -3.61
N ARG A 275 -14.91 -5.98 -3.08
CA ARG A 275 -15.14 -5.33 -1.77
C ARG A 275 -15.47 -3.84 -1.84
N GLY A 276 -15.41 -3.25 -3.02
CA GLY A 276 -15.67 -1.84 -3.28
C GLY A 276 -14.46 -0.96 -2.99
N ILE A 277 -14.46 0.23 -3.58
CA ILE A 277 -13.42 1.24 -3.41
C ILE A 277 -13.62 1.90 -2.05
N PRO A 278 -12.62 1.86 -1.14
CA PRO A 278 -12.77 2.41 0.20
C PRO A 278 -12.60 3.92 0.21
N GLY A 279 -13.39 4.58 1.05
CA GLY A 279 -13.30 6.00 1.32
C GLY A 279 -14.00 6.33 2.64
N TRP A 280 -14.01 7.61 2.99
CA TRP A 280 -14.85 8.11 4.07
C TRP A 280 -15.81 9.16 3.58
N VAL A 281 -16.80 9.47 4.39
CA VAL A 281 -17.72 10.57 4.15
C VAL A 281 -17.11 11.87 4.66
N ASP A 282 -16.99 12.88 3.81
CA ASP A 282 -16.60 14.24 4.23
C ASP A 282 -17.81 15.06 4.68
N ALA A 283 -18.94 14.94 3.96
CA ALA A 283 -20.12 15.77 4.17
C ALA A 283 -21.41 15.05 3.76
N VAL A 284 -22.53 15.46 4.36
CA VAL A 284 -23.87 14.95 4.07
C VAL A 284 -24.86 16.11 4.05
N ASP A 285 -25.74 16.13 3.05
CA ASP A 285 -26.90 17.02 2.98
C ASP A 285 -28.16 16.16 2.96
N ASP A 286 -28.92 16.19 4.05
CA ASP A 286 -30.15 15.42 4.22
C ASP A 286 -31.26 15.85 3.25
N GLN A 287 -31.38 17.16 2.98
CA GLN A 287 -32.43 17.70 2.12
C GLN A 287 -32.18 17.34 0.65
N ALA A 288 -30.93 17.45 0.21
CA ALA A 288 -30.53 17.08 -1.15
C ALA A 288 -30.33 15.56 -1.32
N SER A 289 -30.23 14.83 -0.20
CA SER A 289 -29.84 13.43 -0.12
C SER A 289 -28.48 13.17 -0.77
N THR A 290 -27.50 14.06 -0.51
CA THR A 290 -26.16 13.94 -1.08
C THR A 290 -25.11 13.57 -0.04
N VAL A 291 -24.18 12.70 -0.43
CA VAL A 291 -23.03 12.29 0.38
C VAL A 291 -21.77 12.61 -0.40
N THR A 292 -20.83 13.32 0.22
CA THR A 292 -19.51 13.59 -0.34
C THR A 292 -18.52 12.57 0.23
N VAL A 293 -17.78 11.88 -0.65
CA VAL A 293 -16.87 10.79 -0.28
C VAL A 293 -15.49 11.04 -0.86
N THR A 294 -14.45 11.06 -0.01
CA THR A 294 -13.03 11.05 -0.43
C THR A 294 -12.48 9.63 -0.34
N PHE A 295 -11.78 9.21 -1.39
CA PHE A 295 -11.27 7.84 -1.52
C PHE A 295 -9.83 7.69 -1.03
N PHE A 296 -9.57 6.55 -0.40
CA PHE A 296 -8.27 6.26 0.17
C PHE A 296 -7.21 5.92 -0.89
N ASP A 297 -5.94 6.07 -0.55
CA ASP A 297 -4.82 5.63 -1.39
C ASP A 297 -4.67 4.09 -1.39
N GLY A 298 -3.53 3.59 -1.89
CA GLY A 298 -3.24 2.15 -1.85
C GLY A 298 -4.10 1.32 -2.81
N LEU A 299 -4.54 1.89 -3.94
CA LEU A 299 -5.27 1.17 -4.98
C LEU A 299 -4.79 1.53 -6.39
N ASP A 300 -5.10 0.67 -7.36
CA ASP A 300 -4.84 0.93 -8.77
C ASP A 300 -5.83 1.98 -9.28
N MET A 301 -5.34 3.19 -9.57
CA MET A 301 -6.15 4.34 -9.96
C MET A 301 -7.00 4.12 -11.22
N SER A 302 -6.65 3.14 -12.07
CA SER A 302 -7.49 2.76 -13.23
C SER A 302 -8.87 2.24 -12.83
N LEU A 303 -9.06 1.80 -11.57
CA LEU A 303 -10.37 1.42 -11.05
C LEU A 303 -11.34 2.60 -11.01
N LEU A 304 -10.84 3.82 -10.83
CA LEU A 304 -11.67 5.03 -10.70
C LEU A 304 -12.23 5.51 -12.05
N GLU A 305 -11.71 5.00 -13.19
CA GLU A 305 -12.26 5.29 -14.52
C GLU A 305 -13.74 4.91 -14.62
N SER A 306 -14.16 3.88 -13.88
CA SER A 306 -15.55 3.42 -13.80
C SER A 306 -16.52 4.43 -13.18
N PHE A 307 -16.03 5.49 -12.53
CA PHE A 307 -16.89 6.58 -12.02
C PHE A 307 -17.54 7.40 -13.14
N HIS A 308 -17.01 7.30 -14.36
CA HIS A 308 -17.52 8.02 -15.52
C HIS A 308 -18.47 7.18 -16.39
N GLU A 309 -18.58 5.88 -16.11
CA GLU A 309 -19.36 4.95 -16.93
C GLU A 309 -20.86 5.12 -16.71
N ILE A 310 -21.61 5.20 -17.81
CA ILE A 310 -23.08 5.19 -17.81
C ILE A 310 -23.55 3.78 -18.14
N VAL A 311 -24.21 3.14 -17.18
CA VAL A 311 -24.65 1.73 -17.29
C VAL A 311 -26.17 1.65 -17.14
N PRO A 312 -26.97 1.77 -18.22
CA PRO A 312 -28.43 1.80 -18.14
C PRO A 312 -29.03 0.58 -17.41
N GLU A 313 -28.42 -0.60 -17.60
CA GLU A 313 -28.74 -1.84 -16.89
C GLU A 313 -27.63 -2.16 -15.89
N PRO A 314 -27.69 -1.61 -14.66
CA PRO A 314 -26.60 -1.72 -13.70
C PRO A 314 -26.29 -3.15 -13.31
N LEU A 315 -25.00 -3.49 -13.31
CA LEU A 315 -24.51 -4.74 -12.77
C LEU A 315 -24.42 -4.59 -11.24
N GLY A 316 -25.01 -5.53 -10.51
CA GLY A 316 -25.00 -5.48 -9.05
C GLY A 316 -25.81 -4.33 -8.44
N TRP A 317 -26.93 -3.92 -9.03
CA TRP A 317 -27.80 -2.87 -8.48
C TRP A 317 -28.30 -3.18 -7.04
N PRO A 318 -28.55 -2.17 -6.18
CA PRO A 318 -29.02 -2.41 -4.83
C PRO A 318 -30.48 -2.86 -4.86
N THR A 319 -30.87 -3.65 -3.87
CA THR A 319 -32.25 -4.13 -3.70
C THR A 319 -33.22 -3.03 -3.27
N SER A 320 -32.73 -1.86 -2.84
CA SER A 320 -33.52 -0.75 -2.32
C SER A 320 -32.85 0.61 -2.56
N GLY A 321 -33.62 1.63 -2.97
CA GLY A 321 -33.13 3.00 -3.18
C GLY A 321 -32.18 3.10 -4.37
N GLY A 322 -32.73 3.37 -5.55
CA GLY A 322 -31.97 3.50 -6.80
C GLY A 322 -31.50 4.93 -7.09
N ALA A 323 -30.66 5.05 -8.11
CA ALA A 323 -30.42 6.31 -8.81
C ALA A 323 -31.73 6.94 -9.31
N LYS A 324 -31.74 8.28 -9.39
CA LYS A 324 -32.85 9.05 -9.94
C LYS A 324 -32.78 9.17 -11.48
N ASP A 325 -31.60 8.94 -12.06
CA ASP A 325 -31.34 9.08 -13.49
C ASP A 325 -30.50 7.91 -14.01
N ASP A 326 -31.10 7.04 -14.83
CA ASP A 326 -30.41 5.86 -15.36
C ASP A 326 -29.36 6.18 -16.44
N LEU A 327 -29.38 7.40 -16.99
CA LEU A 327 -28.47 7.86 -18.04
C LEU A 327 -27.27 8.66 -17.49
N LYS A 328 -27.07 8.65 -16.18
CA LYS A 328 -25.90 9.25 -15.52
C LYS A 328 -25.03 8.19 -14.85
N PRO A 329 -23.73 8.48 -14.64
CA PRO A 329 -22.88 7.63 -13.84
C PRO A 329 -23.48 7.42 -12.44
N LYS A 330 -23.38 6.20 -11.95
CA LYS A 330 -24.06 5.76 -10.74
C LYS A 330 -23.34 4.59 -10.10
N GLY A 331 -23.70 4.30 -8.86
CA GLY A 331 -23.16 3.18 -8.10
C GLY A 331 -23.90 3.01 -6.80
N THR A 332 -23.37 2.13 -5.95
CA THR A 332 -23.90 1.87 -4.61
C THR A 332 -22.86 2.15 -3.54
N LEU A 333 -23.31 2.74 -2.44
CA LEU A 333 -22.50 2.99 -1.26
C LEU A 333 -22.89 1.98 -0.17
N ALA A 334 -21.91 1.43 0.54
CA ALA A 334 -22.11 0.56 1.70
C ALA A 334 -21.32 1.11 2.89
N VAL A 335 -21.90 1.07 4.08
CA VAL A 335 -21.20 1.43 5.32
C VAL A 335 -20.19 0.34 5.65
N ALA A 336 -19.00 0.75 6.07
CA ALA A 336 -17.91 -0.14 6.46
C ALA A 336 -17.40 0.17 7.87
N ARG A 337 -16.88 -0.85 8.54
CA ARG A 337 -16.12 -0.70 9.79
C ARG A 337 -14.76 -0.05 9.51
N TRP A 338 -14.06 0.30 10.59
CA TRP A 338 -12.68 0.78 10.54
C TRP A 338 -11.72 -0.18 9.82
N SER A 339 -11.93 -1.50 9.96
CA SER A 339 -11.19 -2.55 9.23
C SER A 339 -11.59 -2.69 7.75
N LEU A 340 -12.47 -1.81 7.25
CA LEU A 340 -13.05 -1.80 5.91
C LEU A 340 -14.00 -2.95 5.57
N MET A 341 -14.38 -3.77 6.55
CA MET A 341 -15.44 -4.76 6.44
C MET A 341 -16.81 -4.11 6.28
N THR A 342 -17.66 -4.71 5.47
CA THR A 342 -19.08 -4.35 5.38
C THR A 342 -19.92 -5.37 6.16
N TYR A 343 -21.12 -4.96 6.60
CA TYR A 343 -22.02 -5.85 7.34
C TYR A 343 -22.61 -6.95 6.44
N GLU A 344 -23.62 -6.60 5.65
CA GLU A 344 -24.20 -7.50 4.66
C GLU A 344 -24.37 -6.70 3.36
N PRO A 345 -23.31 -6.61 2.53
CA PRO A 345 -23.30 -5.64 1.45
C PRO A 345 -24.33 -5.94 0.34
N LEU A 346 -24.97 -7.12 0.31
CA LEU A 346 -26.10 -7.36 -0.59
C LEU A 346 -27.30 -6.46 -0.24
N ASN A 347 -27.64 -6.36 1.05
CA ASN A 347 -28.81 -5.64 1.55
C ASN A 347 -28.50 -4.23 2.09
N ASP A 348 -27.30 -4.01 2.64
CA ASP A 348 -26.95 -2.78 3.39
C ASP A 348 -26.35 -1.67 2.54
N ARG A 349 -26.39 -1.80 1.22
CA ARG A 349 -25.97 -0.77 0.29
C ARG A 349 -27.13 0.05 -0.23
N LYS A 350 -26.90 1.31 -0.59
CA LYS A 350 -27.89 2.19 -1.24
C LYS A 350 -27.33 2.82 -2.50
N GLY A 351 -28.17 2.91 -3.52
CA GLY A 351 -27.80 3.40 -4.84
C GLY A 351 -27.83 4.93 -4.90
N GLY A 352 -27.09 5.47 -5.86
CA GLY A 352 -27.11 6.90 -6.13
C GLY A 352 -26.45 7.28 -7.45
N ASN A 353 -26.79 8.47 -7.94
CA ASN A 353 -26.10 9.08 -9.08
C ASN A 353 -24.87 9.85 -8.63
N ILE A 354 -23.76 9.70 -9.34
CA ILE A 354 -22.60 10.56 -9.16
C ILE A 354 -22.96 11.92 -9.77
N LEU A 355 -23.03 12.95 -8.94
CA LEU A 355 -23.29 14.32 -9.37
C LEU A 355 -22.01 15.02 -9.82
N LYS A 356 -20.92 14.74 -9.11
CA LYS A 356 -19.63 15.42 -9.29
C LYS A 356 -18.48 14.48 -8.94
N ILE A 357 -17.37 14.66 -9.65
CA ILE A 357 -16.08 14.03 -9.37
C ILE A 357 -15.07 15.17 -9.29
N ASP A 358 -14.43 15.31 -8.14
CA ASP A 358 -13.48 16.37 -7.83
C ASP A 358 -12.07 15.80 -7.57
N ARG A 359 -11.08 16.69 -7.72
CA ARG A 359 -9.71 16.43 -7.28
C ARG A 359 -9.48 17.12 -5.94
N VAL A 360 -8.88 16.39 -5.02
CA VAL A 360 -8.41 16.88 -3.73
C VAL A 360 -6.90 16.65 -3.64
N PRO A 361 -6.17 17.33 -2.72
CA PRO A 361 -4.75 17.09 -2.54
C PRO A 361 -4.46 15.59 -2.32
N VAL A 362 -3.45 15.08 -3.01
CA VAL A 362 -2.90 13.76 -2.75
C VAL A 362 -1.99 13.91 -1.52
N VAL A 363 -2.34 13.19 -0.46
CA VAL A 363 -1.60 13.14 0.80
C VAL A 363 -1.59 11.70 1.29
N GLN A 364 -0.78 11.38 2.29
CA GLN A 364 -0.73 10.04 2.87
C GLN A 364 -2.12 9.54 3.28
N GLY A 365 -2.56 8.43 2.68
CA GLY A 365 -3.88 7.84 2.88
C GLY A 365 -4.98 8.33 1.92
N CYS A 366 -4.72 9.33 1.08
CA CYS A 366 -5.69 9.93 0.15
C CYS A 366 -5.26 9.77 -1.31
N CYS A 367 -6.12 9.20 -2.16
CA CYS A 367 -5.80 9.06 -3.59
C CYS A 367 -6.02 10.33 -4.43
N GLY A 368 -6.50 11.41 -3.83
CA GLY A 368 -6.77 12.69 -4.51
C GLY A 368 -8.07 12.72 -5.32
N VAL A 369 -9.01 11.80 -5.06
CA VAL A 369 -10.33 11.77 -5.73
C VAL A 369 -11.45 11.82 -4.70
N GLN A 370 -12.42 12.70 -4.98
CA GLN A 370 -13.65 12.84 -4.21
C GLN A 370 -14.86 12.75 -5.15
N ILE A 371 -15.97 12.20 -4.68
CA ILE A 371 -17.24 12.24 -5.39
C ILE A 371 -18.34 12.86 -4.53
N GLN A 372 -19.32 13.46 -5.19
CA GLN A 372 -20.61 13.77 -4.58
C GLN A 372 -21.67 12.82 -5.16
N LEU A 373 -22.26 11.99 -4.31
CA LEU A 373 -23.26 11.00 -4.66
C LEU A 373 -24.64 11.45 -4.21
N GLN A 374 -25.63 11.51 -5.10
CA GLN A 374 -27.02 11.67 -4.73
C GLN A 374 -27.66 10.31 -4.46
N CYS A 375 -27.83 9.98 -3.20
CA CYS A 375 -28.41 8.73 -2.75
C CYS A 375 -29.93 8.70 -2.94
N GLY A 376 -30.47 7.54 -3.34
CA GLY A 376 -31.90 7.29 -3.32
C GLY A 376 -32.46 7.11 -1.91
N LEU A 377 -31.60 6.73 -0.96
CA LEU A 377 -31.88 6.65 0.47
C LEU A 377 -30.59 6.88 1.26
N LEU A 378 -30.65 7.69 2.31
CA LEU A 378 -29.55 7.87 3.26
C LEU A 378 -29.61 6.80 4.35
N LEU A 379 -28.44 6.29 4.72
CA LEU A 379 -28.27 5.40 5.87
C LEU A 379 -27.69 6.17 7.05
N GLU A 380 -28.01 5.69 8.26
CA GLU A 380 -27.48 6.26 9.50
C GLU A 380 -25.95 6.28 9.58
N GLY A 381 -25.28 5.35 8.88
CA GLY A 381 -23.81 5.30 8.81
C GLY A 381 -23.19 6.22 7.76
N TYR A 382 -23.98 6.95 6.96
CA TYR A 382 -23.44 8.00 6.09
C TYR A 382 -23.29 9.26 6.94
N ARG A 383 -22.21 9.38 7.70
CA ARG A 383 -21.90 10.53 8.56
C ARG A 383 -20.46 10.98 8.36
N PRO A 384 -20.14 12.28 8.49
CA PRO A 384 -18.77 12.76 8.37
C PRO A 384 -17.77 11.96 9.22
N GLY A 385 -16.67 11.54 8.60
CA GLY A 385 -15.63 10.70 9.20
C GLY A 385 -15.96 9.19 9.29
N GLU A 386 -17.16 8.75 8.88
CA GLU A 386 -17.49 7.33 8.79
C GLU A 386 -16.98 6.71 7.49
N ILE A 387 -16.66 5.42 7.56
CA ILE A 387 -16.02 4.67 6.48
C ILE A 387 -17.09 4.04 5.58
N VAL A 388 -16.84 4.09 4.27
CA VAL A 388 -17.73 3.56 3.25
C VAL A 388 -16.96 2.82 2.16
N ARG A 389 -17.66 1.93 1.46
CA ARG A 389 -17.21 1.27 0.24
C ARG A 389 -18.13 1.68 -0.90
N PHE A 390 -17.56 2.19 -1.98
CA PHE A 390 -18.30 2.52 -3.19
C PHE A 390 -18.14 1.44 -4.27
N PHE A 391 -19.24 1.07 -4.89
CA PHE A 391 -19.30 0.10 -5.98
C PHE A 391 -19.89 0.79 -7.21
N PRO A 392 -19.08 1.09 -8.24
CA PRO A 392 -19.55 1.57 -9.53
C PRO A 392 -20.60 0.62 -10.13
N ALA A 393 -21.61 1.17 -10.82
CA ALA A 393 -22.70 0.37 -11.40
C ALA A 393 -22.27 -0.57 -12.54
N SER A 394 -21.05 -0.43 -13.04
CA SER A 394 -20.46 -1.35 -14.01
C SER A 394 -19.83 -2.59 -13.37
N TRP A 395 -19.71 -2.62 -12.05
CA TRP A 395 -19.06 -3.73 -11.36
C TRP A 395 -20.09 -4.78 -10.97
N PRO A 396 -19.86 -6.07 -11.29
CA PRO A 396 -20.70 -7.12 -10.76
C PRO A 396 -20.57 -7.14 -9.24
N PHE A 397 -21.70 -7.21 -8.55
CA PHE A 397 -21.68 -7.41 -7.12
C PHE A 397 -21.55 -8.89 -6.79
N VAL A 398 -20.61 -9.23 -5.92
CA VAL A 398 -20.40 -10.59 -5.44
C VAL A 398 -20.66 -10.67 -3.94
N ALA A 399 -21.32 -11.75 -3.53
CA ALA A 399 -21.47 -12.06 -2.12
C ALA A 399 -20.09 -12.50 -1.57
N LEU A 400 -19.61 -11.81 -0.53
CA LEU A 400 -18.39 -12.23 0.17
C LEU A 400 -18.66 -13.52 0.98
N PRO A 401 -17.65 -14.37 1.21
CA PRO A 401 -17.74 -15.46 2.17
C PRO A 401 -18.22 -14.95 3.54
N ALA A 402 -18.92 -15.79 4.30
CA ALA A 402 -19.56 -15.35 5.55
C ALA A 402 -18.52 -14.83 6.55
N GLU A 403 -17.41 -15.54 6.69
CA GLU A 403 -16.27 -15.25 7.56
C GLU A 403 -15.55 -13.92 7.26
N GLU A 404 -15.76 -13.35 6.07
CA GLU A 404 -15.22 -12.04 5.68
C GLU A 404 -16.21 -10.87 5.91
N ARG A 405 -17.42 -11.19 6.38
CA ARG A 405 -18.45 -10.21 6.76
C ARG A 405 -18.38 -9.98 8.25
N PHE A 406 -18.86 -8.80 8.67
CA PHE A 406 -18.80 -8.41 10.08
C PHE A 406 -19.37 -9.45 11.07
N PHE A 407 -20.53 -10.06 10.79
CA PHE A 407 -21.18 -11.00 11.72
C PHE A 407 -20.92 -12.48 11.42
N GLY A 408 -20.18 -12.83 10.36
CA GLY A 408 -19.99 -14.25 10.00
C GLY A 408 -18.81 -14.91 10.72
N ARG A 409 -18.26 -14.27 11.75
CA ARG A 409 -17.13 -14.77 12.54
C ARG A 409 -17.53 -15.27 13.93
N GLU A 410 -18.80 -15.13 14.31
CA GLU A 410 -19.36 -15.62 15.57
C GLU A 410 -19.58 -17.14 15.59
#